data_AF-A0A1V6YUM7-F1
#
_entry.id   AF-A0A1V6YUM7-F1
#
_cell.length_a   1.000
_cell.length_b   1.000
_cell.length_c   1.000
_cell.angle_alpha   90.00
_cell.angle_beta   90.00
_cell.angle_gamma   90.00
#
_symmetry.space_group_name_H-M   'P 1'
#
loop_
_entity.id
_entity.type
_entity.pdbx_description
1 polymer ?
#
loop_
_entity_poly.entity_id
_entity_poly.type
_entity_poly.pdbx_seq_one_letter_code
_entity_poly.pdbx_strand_id
1 'polypeptide(L)'
;MASTHHTPGQHPDALKPDHAQPVCLLPRTKQPESPCISNVEPHVQGRENRVSLLEELRTICSNPDPYRAIEGLHRLIRDGTETTSTFHRKHYSNLAHTNHTSADEVDRYAMRDALQWWRHWHRSLKDHYWKLLYVAFSIIPEDVTVPPRNLLSGDFRLLGHSVAEMLNGLREENVRPQIIAFMEMCLLRQYIVQYLDKQDATVALLTANHKESIGIIDTAVNMTSLMNILSMDLPSSPLSSRSASSGLHFVPTMDAYRERVKHIRFPMSGSLRRMVDSYAKL
;
A
#
# COMPACT_ATOMS: atom_id res chain seq x y z
N MET A 1 7.44 59.73 26.34
CA MET A 1 6.36 60.70 26.04
C MET A 1 6.81 61.56 24.88
N ALA A 2 5.90 61.79 23.94
CA ALA A 2 5.97 62.67 22.76
C ALA A 2 6.95 62.28 21.64
N SER A 3 6.67 62.56 20.37
CA SER A 3 5.44 62.60 19.57
C SER A 3 5.90 62.71 18.11
N THR A 4 5.05 62.23 17.22
CA THR A 4 5.15 62.11 15.76
C THR A 4 5.46 63.40 14.98
N HIS A 5 6.13 63.26 13.82
CA HIS A 5 5.78 64.04 12.63
C HIS A 5 5.83 63.16 11.37
N HIS A 6 4.66 63.05 10.74
CA HIS A 6 4.40 62.54 9.39
C HIS A 6 4.45 63.70 8.40
N THR A 7 4.91 63.47 7.17
CA THR A 7 4.36 64.13 5.96
C THR A 7 4.62 63.27 4.71
N PRO A 8 3.74 63.31 3.69
CA PRO A 8 3.64 62.31 2.61
C PRO A 8 4.13 62.83 1.25
N GLY A 9 4.55 61.92 0.36
CA GLY A 9 4.70 62.17 -1.08
C GLY A 9 4.12 60.97 -1.83
N GLN A 10 2.93 61.10 -2.42
CA GLN A 10 2.67 61.51 -3.82
C GLN A 10 3.22 60.54 -4.88
N HIS A 11 2.27 59.80 -5.47
CA HIS A 11 2.33 59.06 -6.74
C HIS A 11 2.69 59.98 -7.93
N PRO A 12 3.26 59.41 -9.02
CA PRO A 12 2.43 59.29 -10.21
C PRO A 12 2.61 57.99 -11.03
N ASP A 13 1.48 57.58 -11.62
CA ASP A 13 1.27 57.11 -12.99
C ASP A 13 1.98 55.89 -13.60
N ALA A 14 1.13 54.88 -13.79
CA ALA A 14 0.75 54.31 -15.08
C ALA A 14 1.83 53.67 -15.97
N LEU A 15 1.89 52.33 -15.91
CA LEU A 15 2.27 51.50 -17.05
C LEU A 15 1.20 50.43 -17.28
N LYS A 16 0.68 50.43 -18.52
CA LYS A 16 -0.35 49.52 -19.05
C LYS A 16 0.14 48.07 -19.12
N PRO A 17 -0.78 47.09 -19.12
CA PRO A 17 -0.47 45.69 -19.24
C PRO A 17 -0.43 45.27 -20.72
N ASP A 18 0.65 44.67 -21.16
CA ASP A 18 0.67 43.87 -22.39
C ASP A 18 1.81 42.87 -22.29
N HIS A 19 1.49 41.62 -21.97
CA HIS A 19 2.13 40.45 -22.56
C HIS A 19 1.22 39.24 -22.35
N ALA A 20 0.54 38.89 -23.44
CA ALA A 20 -0.14 37.63 -23.62
C ALA A 20 0.80 36.47 -23.27
N GLN A 21 0.36 35.60 -22.35
CA GLN A 21 0.98 34.30 -22.18
C GLN A 21 0.67 33.44 -23.41
N PRO A 22 1.64 32.72 -23.99
CA PRO A 22 1.34 31.72 -24.99
C PRO A 22 0.61 30.56 -24.31
N VAL A 23 -0.65 30.37 -24.70
CA VAL A 23 -1.38 29.12 -24.43
C VAL A 23 -0.60 28.01 -25.13
N CYS A 24 0.17 27.25 -24.34
CA CYS A 24 0.77 26.01 -24.79
C CYS A 24 -0.38 25.01 -24.98
N LEU A 25 -0.91 24.95 -26.21
CA LEU A 25 -1.78 23.87 -26.66
C LEU A 25 -0.96 22.58 -26.63
N LEU A 26 -1.00 21.88 -25.49
CA LEU A 26 -0.54 20.50 -25.43
C LEU A 26 -1.36 19.71 -26.45
N PRO A 27 -0.72 18.95 -27.36
CA PRO A 27 -1.44 18.10 -28.27
C PRO A 27 -2.29 17.11 -27.46
N ARG A 28 -3.59 17.05 -27.77
CA ARG A 28 -4.47 15.97 -27.33
C ARG A 28 -3.82 14.65 -27.77
N THR A 29 -3.13 13.99 -26.86
CA THR A 29 -2.72 12.60 -27.05
C THR A 29 -3.99 11.80 -27.25
N LYS A 30 -4.13 11.19 -28.44
CA LYS A 30 -5.17 10.20 -28.71
C LYS A 30 -5.14 9.19 -27.56
N GLN A 31 -6.28 9.00 -26.89
CA GLN A 31 -6.42 7.88 -25.97
C GLN A 31 -6.03 6.60 -26.73
N PRO A 32 -5.17 5.74 -26.17
CA PRO A 32 -4.94 4.43 -26.77
C PRO A 32 -6.29 3.71 -26.83
N GLU A 33 -6.68 3.28 -28.03
CA GLU A 33 -7.85 2.45 -28.24
C GLU A 33 -7.70 1.21 -27.35
N SER A 34 -8.61 1.06 -26.38
CA SER A 34 -8.64 -0.11 -25.51
C SER A 34 -8.64 -1.37 -26.38
N PRO A 35 -7.70 -2.32 -26.20
CA PRO A 35 -7.71 -3.54 -26.96
C PRO A 35 -9.03 -4.26 -26.70
N CYS A 36 -9.76 -4.59 -27.77
CA CYS A 36 -10.95 -5.41 -27.71
C CYS A 36 -10.60 -6.73 -27.00
N ILE A 37 -11.00 -6.85 -25.74
CA ILE A 37 -10.90 -8.08 -24.97
C ILE A 37 -11.80 -9.08 -25.68
N SER A 38 -11.19 -10.03 -26.40
CA SER A 38 -11.90 -11.18 -26.96
C SER A 38 -12.67 -11.88 -25.84
N ASN A 39 -13.97 -12.09 -26.05
CA ASN A 39 -14.85 -12.83 -25.13
C ASN A 39 -14.35 -14.28 -25.00
N VAL A 40 -13.45 -14.52 -24.06
CA VAL A 40 -13.15 -15.85 -23.56
C VAL A 40 -14.22 -16.14 -22.51
N GLU A 41 -15.14 -17.05 -22.80
CA GLU A 41 -16.11 -17.51 -21.80
C GLU A 41 -15.34 -18.10 -20.61
N PRO A 42 -15.49 -17.55 -19.40
CA PRO A 42 -14.79 -18.07 -18.24
C PRO A 42 -15.33 -19.46 -17.89
N HIS A 43 -14.41 -20.41 -17.68
CA HIS A 43 -14.73 -21.76 -17.21
C HIS A 43 -15.59 -21.70 -15.93
N VAL A 44 -16.86 -22.08 -16.03
CA VAL A 44 -17.87 -21.99 -14.96
C VAL A 44 -17.42 -22.66 -13.66
N GLN A 45 -16.69 -23.78 -13.75
CA GLN A 45 -16.18 -24.53 -12.60
C GLN A 45 -15.19 -23.73 -11.72
N GLY A 46 -14.41 -22.82 -12.31
CA GLY A 46 -13.44 -22.01 -11.57
C GLY A 46 -14.11 -20.97 -10.66
N ARG A 47 -15.34 -20.56 -10.99
CA ARG A 47 -16.07 -19.50 -10.30
C ARG A 47 -16.67 -19.97 -8.98
N GLU A 48 -17.25 -21.16 -8.94
CA GLU A 48 -17.85 -21.73 -7.72
C GLU A 48 -16.81 -21.96 -6.62
N ASN A 49 -15.63 -22.49 -7.00
CA ASN A 49 -14.52 -22.70 -6.07
C ASN A 49 -14.02 -21.39 -5.42
N ARG A 50 -14.04 -20.27 -6.17
CA ARG A 50 -13.58 -18.96 -5.68
C ARG A 50 -14.55 -18.30 -4.71
N VAL A 51 -15.86 -18.43 -4.93
CA VAL A 51 -16.87 -17.97 -3.97
C VAL A 51 -16.77 -18.73 -2.65
N SER A 52 -16.59 -20.05 -2.72
CA SER A 52 -16.35 -20.89 -1.53
C SER A 52 -15.11 -20.43 -0.75
N LEU A 53 -14.03 -20.05 -1.47
CA LEU A 53 -12.78 -19.59 -0.85
C LEU A 53 -12.96 -18.26 -0.10
N LEU A 54 -13.73 -17.32 -0.64
CA LEU A 54 -14.01 -16.04 0.02
C LEU A 54 -14.85 -16.22 1.29
N GLU A 55 -15.81 -17.13 1.27
CA GLU A 55 -16.63 -17.44 2.46
C GLU A 55 -15.82 -18.17 3.54
N GLU A 56 -14.93 -19.08 3.13
CA GLU A 56 -13.98 -19.72 4.05
C GLU A 56 -13.04 -18.68 4.67
N LEU A 57 -12.50 -17.75 3.86
CA LEU A 57 -11.68 -16.65 4.35
C LEU A 57 -12.44 -15.77 5.36
N ARG A 58 -13.70 -15.43 5.05
CA ARG A 58 -14.57 -14.68 5.97
C ARG A 58 -14.76 -15.41 7.29
N THR A 59 -14.98 -16.71 7.24
CA THR A 59 -15.16 -17.56 8.42
C THR A 59 -13.89 -17.58 9.28
N ILE A 60 -12.73 -17.80 8.66
CA ILE A 60 -11.42 -17.81 9.34
C ILE A 60 -11.15 -16.47 10.01
N CYS A 61 -11.35 -15.36 9.29
CA CYS A 61 -11.06 -14.00 9.79
C CYS A 61 -12.09 -13.48 10.79
N SER A 62 -13.25 -14.13 10.93
CA SER A 62 -14.23 -13.80 11.97
C SER A 62 -13.89 -14.42 13.34
N ASN A 63 -12.83 -15.22 13.41
CA ASN A 63 -12.37 -15.80 14.67
C ASN A 63 -11.71 -14.72 15.55
N PRO A 64 -12.17 -14.51 16.80
CA PRO A 64 -11.59 -13.52 17.69
C PRO A 64 -10.18 -13.88 18.18
N ASP A 65 -9.77 -15.15 18.06
CA ASP A 65 -8.43 -15.61 18.40
C ASP A 65 -7.51 -15.52 17.17
N PRO A 66 -6.54 -14.58 17.14
CA PRO A 66 -5.67 -14.39 15.98
C PRO A 66 -4.82 -15.63 15.70
N TYR A 67 -4.46 -16.43 16.70
CA TYR A 67 -3.64 -17.64 16.47
C TYR A 67 -4.43 -18.69 15.68
N ARG A 68 -5.69 -18.93 16.07
CA ARG A 68 -6.57 -19.85 15.33
C ARG A 68 -6.87 -19.34 13.92
N ALA A 69 -7.01 -18.02 13.76
CA ALA A 69 -7.20 -17.41 12.44
C ALA A 69 -5.96 -17.66 11.55
N ILE A 70 -4.74 -17.40 12.04
CA ILE A 70 -3.49 -17.65 11.31
C ILE A 70 -3.38 -19.12 10.90
N GLU A 71 -3.64 -20.06 11.81
CA GLU A 71 -3.62 -21.49 11.49
C GLU A 71 -4.60 -21.84 10.37
N GLY A 72 -5.80 -21.26 10.40
CA GLY A 72 -6.78 -21.38 9.33
C GLY A 72 -6.25 -20.84 8.00
N LEU A 73 -5.66 -19.66 8.00
CA LEU A 73 -5.08 -19.04 6.79
C LEU A 73 -3.89 -19.84 6.25
N HIS A 74 -3.04 -20.38 7.12
CA HIS A 74 -1.92 -21.25 6.72
C HIS A 74 -2.44 -22.53 6.05
N ARG A 75 -3.47 -23.17 6.62
CA ARG A 75 -4.12 -24.33 5.97
C ARG A 75 -4.71 -23.94 4.62
N LEU A 76 -5.48 -22.86 4.56
CA LEU A 76 -6.08 -22.34 3.34
C LEU A 76 -5.05 -22.11 2.23
N ILE A 77 -3.91 -21.49 2.57
CA ILE A 77 -2.83 -21.23 1.61
C ILE A 77 -2.17 -22.54 1.17
N ARG A 78 -1.87 -23.46 2.09
CA ARG A 78 -1.21 -24.73 1.73
C ARG A 78 -2.09 -25.61 0.84
N ASP A 79 -3.35 -25.76 1.22
CA ASP A 79 -4.28 -26.72 0.65
C ASP A 79 -4.97 -26.14 -0.61
N GLY A 80 -5.25 -24.84 -0.62
CA GLY A 80 -6.01 -24.18 -1.70
C GLY A 80 -5.18 -23.71 -2.90
N THR A 81 -3.85 -23.63 -2.81
CA THR A 81 -3.02 -23.03 -3.89
C THR A 81 -2.37 -24.03 -4.85
N GLU A 82 -2.51 -25.34 -4.64
CA GLU A 82 -1.85 -26.36 -5.50
C GLU A 82 -2.48 -26.50 -6.89
N THR A 83 -3.71 -26.02 -7.09
CA THR A 83 -4.48 -26.26 -8.32
C THR A 83 -4.17 -25.33 -9.49
N THR A 84 -3.23 -24.40 -9.35
CA THR A 84 -2.80 -23.48 -10.45
C THR A 84 -1.31 -23.61 -10.79
N SER A 85 -0.82 -24.86 -10.85
CA SER A 85 0.59 -25.26 -11.00
C SER A 85 1.32 -24.79 -12.28
N THR A 86 0.71 -24.00 -13.15
CA THR A 86 1.36 -23.37 -14.30
C THR A 86 1.90 -21.96 -14.01
N PHE A 87 1.87 -21.51 -12.75
CA PHE A 87 2.36 -20.18 -12.38
C PHE A 87 3.89 -20.06 -12.49
N HIS A 88 4.36 -19.67 -13.67
CA HIS A 88 5.78 -19.45 -13.96
C HIS A 88 6.37 -18.30 -13.13
N ARG A 89 7.64 -18.47 -12.75
CA ARG A 89 8.56 -17.51 -12.10
C ARG A 89 8.60 -16.08 -12.72
N LYS A 90 7.95 -15.86 -13.87
CA LYS A 90 7.87 -14.57 -14.59
C LYS A 90 6.83 -13.59 -14.02
N HIS A 91 5.98 -13.97 -13.07
CA HIS A 91 4.75 -13.22 -12.76
C HIS A 91 4.79 -12.13 -11.66
N TYR A 92 5.97 -11.69 -11.20
CA TYR A 92 6.03 -10.36 -10.52
C TYR A 92 5.81 -9.20 -11.51
N SER A 93 5.72 -9.50 -12.82
CA SER A 93 5.59 -8.54 -13.91
C SER A 93 4.19 -7.96 -14.13
N ASN A 94 3.18 -8.31 -13.31
CA ASN A 94 1.90 -7.60 -13.31
C ASN A 94 2.06 -6.24 -12.60
N LEU A 95 2.95 -5.42 -13.15
CA LEU A 95 3.17 -4.00 -12.90
C LEU A 95 2.03 -3.19 -13.54
N ALA A 96 0.78 -3.63 -13.32
CA ALA A 96 -0.31 -3.42 -14.26
C ALA A 96 -0.49 -1.97 -14.69
N HIS A 97 -0.14 -0.98 -13.86
CA HIS A 97 -0.36 0.44 -14.14
C HIS A 97 0.85 1.35 -13.88
N THR A 98 2.03 0.79 -13.65
CA THR A 98 3.19 1.59 -13.21
C THR A 98 4.39 1.21 -14.07
N ASN A 99 5.02 2.19 -14.71
CA ASN A 99 6.17 2.03 -15.62
C ASN A 99 7.46 1.55 -14.91
N HIS A 100 7.33 0.70 -13.91
CA HIS A 100 8.45 0.16 -13.16
C HIS A 100 9.29 -0.74 -14.05
N THR A 101 10.59 -0.63 -13.88
CA THR A 101 11.58 -1.31 -14.74
C THR A 101 12.03 -2.65 -14.16
N SER A 102 11.81 -2.87 -12.86
CA SER A 102 12.22 -4.09 -12.14
C SER A 102 11.42 -4.31 -10.86
N ALA A 103 11.41 -5.55 -10.33
CA ALA A 103 10.83 -5.88 -9.03
C ALA A 103 11.50 -5.08 -7.88
N ASP A 104 12.83 -4.95 -7.93
CA ASP A 104 13.61 -4.16 -6.96
C ASP A 104 13.18 -2.69 -6.90
N GLU A 105 12.74 -2.13 -8.03
CA GLU A 105 12.21 -0.77 -8.04
C GLU A 105 10.89 -0.70 -7.27
N VAL A 106 9.97 -1.66 -7.48
CA VAL A 106 8.69 -1.70 -6.76
C VAL A 106 8.89 -1.82 -5.26
N ASP A 107 9.79 -2.70 -4.82
CA ASP A 107 10.13 -2.88 -3.40
C ASP A 107 10.61 -1.58 -2.76
N ARG A 108 11.49 -0.83 -3.46
CA ARG A 108 11.97 0.47 -2.99
C ARG A 108 10.85 1.50 -2.91
N TYR A 109 9.92 1.51 -3.86
CA TYR A 109 8.78 2.41 -3.85
C TYR A 109 7.79 2.07 -2.73
N ALA A 110 7.53 0.78 -2.46
CA ALA A 110 6.76 0.37 -1.30
C ALA A 110 7.44 0.82 0.01
N MET A 111 8.76 0.65 0.13
CA MET A 111 9.48 1.14 1.31
C MET A 111 9.45 2.67 1.44
N ARG A 112 9.56 3.40 0.32
CA ARG A 112 9.38 4.86 0.29
C ARG A 112 8.01 5.25 0.87
N ASP A 113 6.97 4.58 0.44
CA ASP A 113 5.60 4.88 0.85
C ASP A 113 5.38 4.54 2.33
N ALA A 114 5.95 3.43 2.81
CA ALA A 114 5.97 3.08 4.22
C ALA A 114 6.65 4.16 5.09
N LEU A 115 7.81 4.67 4.65
CA LEU A 115 8.52 5.76 5.34
C LEU A 115 7.71 7.05 5.36
N GLN A 116 7.08 7.43 4.24
CA GLN A 116 6.23 8.62 4.16
C GLN A 116 5.02 8.51 5.09
N TRP A 117 4.33 7.36 5.08
CA TRP A 117 3.23 7.07 5.99
C TRP A 117 3.68 7.18 7.44
N TRP A 118 4.71 6.43 7.82
CA TRP A 118 5.17 6.40 9.21
C TRP A 118 5.62 7.78 9.70
N ARG A 119 6.34 8.52 8.86
CA ARG A 119 6.79 9.88 9.20
C ARG A 119 5.62 10.82 9.48
N HIS A 120 4.50 10.67 8.75
CA HIS A 120 3.31 11.47 9.00
C HIS A 120 2.68 11.18 10.35
N TRP A 121 2.50 9.90 10.68
CA TRP A 121 1.82 9.46 11.91
C TRP A 121 2.70 9.59 13.15
N HIS A 122 3.93 9.11 13.07
CA HIS A 122 4.79 8.88 14.23
C HIS A 122 5.87 9.96 14.41
N ARG A 123 6.07 10.83 13.40
CA ARG A 123 7.10 11.88 13.32
C ARG A 123 8.55 11.42 13.44
N SER A 124 8.84 10.25 14.02
CA SER A 124 10.17 9.65 14.14
C SER A 124 10.25 8.38 13.31
N LEU A 125 11.39 8.16 12.66
CA LEU A 125 11.74 6.92 11.96
C LEU A 125 12.73 6.06 12.76
N LYS A 126 13.22 6.57 13.90
CA LYS A 126 14.21 5.87 14.73
C LYS A 126 13.56 4.68 15.43
N ASP A 127 14.30 3.58 15.56
CA ASP A 127 13.93 2.41 16.37
C ASP A 127 12.63 1.71 15.92
N HIS A 128 12.34 1.77 14.62
CA HIS A 128 11.13 1.20 14.00
C HIS A 128 11.45 0.46 12.69
N TYR A 129 12.64 -0.13 12.58
CA TYR A 129 13.10 -0.79 11.36
C TYR A 129 12.13 -1.88 10.88
N TRP A 130 11.77 -2.81 11.77
CA TRP A 130 10.91 -3.95 11.47
C TRP A 130 9.44 -3.55 11.35
N LYS A 131 8.98 -2.59 12.15
CA LYS A 131 7.64 -1.98 11.98
C LYS A 131 7.49 -1.31 10.63
N LEU A 132 8.50 -0.60 10.14
CA LEU A 132 8.50 0.02 8.81
C LEU A 132 8.50 -1.02 7.69
N LEU A 133 9.30 -2.09 7.82
CA LEU A 133 9.26 -3.21 6.88
C LEU A 133 7.89 -3.88 6.84
N TYR A 134 7.24 -4.09 7.98
CA TYR A 134 5.87 -4.62 8.02
C TYR A 134 4.89 -3.75 7.22
N VAL A 135 4.98 -2.43 7.37
CA VAL A 135 4.16 -1.46 6.62
C VAL A 135 4.44 -1.56 5.12
N ALA A 136 5.70 -1.74 4.72
CA ALA A 136 6.04 -1.95 3.31
C ALA A 136 5.49 -3.30 2.78
N PHE A 137 5.56 -4.37 3.58
CA PHE A 137 4.98 -5.67 3.27
C PHE A 137 3.47 -5.63 3.09
N SER A 138 2.75 -4.77 3.82
CA SER A 138 1.28 -4.71 3.74
C SER A 138 0.78 -3.91 2.54
N ILE A 139 1.60 -3.03 1.95
CA ILE A 139 1.20 -2.23 0.77
C ILE A 139 1.70 -2.79 -0.57
N ILE A 140 2.82 -3.52 -0.59
CA ILE A 140 3.35 -4.10 -1.83
C ILE A 140 2.34 -4.96 -2.62
N PRO A 141 1.35 -5.66 -2.00
CA PRO A 141 0.34 -6.39 -2.76
C PRO A 141 -0.56 -5.52 -3.61
N GLU A 142 -0.62 -4.19 -3.40
CA GLU A 142 -1.32 -3.28 -4.29
C GLU A 142 -0.63 -3.21 -5.65
N ASP A 143 0.71 -3.11 -5.66
CA ASP A 143 1.50 -2.97 -6.89
C ASP A 143 1.91 -4.32 -7.51
N VAL A 144 2.15 -5.35 -6.69
CA VAL A 144 2.66 -6.66 -7.12
C VAL A 144 1.66 -7.76 -6.83
N THR A 145 1.50 -8.71 -7.75
CA THR A 145 0.76 -9.94 -7.47
C THR A 145 1.71 -10.94 -6.84
N VAL A 146 1.57 -11.18 -5.53
CA VAL A 146 2.40 -12.17 -4.83
C VAL A 146 1.53 -13.37 -4.45
N PRO A 147 1.84 -14.58 -4.94
CA PRO A 147 1.16 -15.79 -4.49
C PRO A 147 1.30 -15.95 -2.97
N PRO A 148 0.21 -16.16 -2.22
CA PRO A 148 0.28 -16.33 -0.76
C PRO A 148 1.22 -17.46 -0.32
N ARG A 149 1.35 -18.52 -1.12
CA ARG A 149 2.30 -19.61 -0.86
C ARG A 149 3.75 -19.12 -0.87
N ASN A 150 4.13 -18.26 -1.82
CA ASN A 150 5.48 -17.70 -1.91
C ASN A 150 5.79 -16.78 -0.72
N LEU A 151 4.76 -16.11 -0.19
CA LEU A 151 4.89 -15.31 1.03
C LEU A 151 5.21 -16.21 2.24
N LEU A 152 4.47 -17.30 2.40
CA LEU A 152 4.66 -18.24 3.53
C LEU A 152 5.95 -19.06 3.43
N SER A 153 6.34 -19.51 2.23
CA SER A 153 7.58 -20.27 2.02
C SER A 153 8.83 -19.41 2.19
N GLY A 154 8.69 -18.08 2.12
CA GLY A 154 9.81 -17.14 2.09
C GLY A 154 10.49 -17.02 0.72
N ASP A 155 9.86 -17.54 -0.34
CA ASP A 155 10.31 -17.36 -1.73
C ASP A 155 10.14 -15.90 -2.17
N PHE A 156 9.07 -15.23 -1.72
CA PHE A 156 8.95 -13.79 -1.86
C PHE A 156 9.76 -13.08 -0.77
N ARG A 157 10.60 -12.14 -1.20
CA ARG A 157 11.43 -11.32 -0.33
C ARG A 157 11.30 -9.86 -0.71
N LEU A 158 10.89 -9.02 0.23
CA LEU A 158 10.85 -7.58 0.07
C LEU A 158 12.19 -7.02 0.51
N LEU A 159 12.94 -6.38 -0.39
CA LEU A 159 14.28 -5.84 -0.08
C LEU A 159 15.23 -6.90 0.55
N GLY A 160 15.09 -8.16 0.13
CA GLY A 160 15.87 -9.30 0.64
C GLY A 160 15.33 -9.94 1.93
N HIS A 161 14.33 -9.33 2.58
CA HIS A 161 13.72 -9.86 3.80
C HIS A 161 12.54 -10.78 3.51
N SER A 162 12.41 -11.89 4.25
CA SER A 162 11.19 -12.72 4.23
C SER A 162 10.19 -12.28 5.31
N VAL A 163 8.93 -12.73 5.22
CA VAL A 163 7.93 -12.48 6.28
C VAL A 163 8.36 -13.07 7.62
N ALA A 164 8.90 -14.29 7.63
CA ALA A 164 9.38 -14.92 8.86
C ALA A 164 10.47 -14.09 9.56
N GLU A 165 11.42 -13.55 8.79
CA GLU A 165 12.45 -12.65 9.31
C GLU A 165 11.85 -11.35 9.86
N MET A 166 10.90 -10.75 9.14
CA MET A 166 10.20 -9.55 9.61
C MET A 166 9.44 -9.80 10.92
N LEU A 167 8.71 -10.90 11.04
CA LEU A 167 7.98 -11.25 12.26
C LEU A 167 8.95 -11.51 13.44
N ASN A 168 10.11 -12.12 13.19
CA ASN A 168 11.17 -12.25 14.21
C ASN A 168 11.69 -10.89 14.63
N GLY A 169 11.97 -10.01 13.68
CA GLY A 169 12.42 -8.65 13.95
C GLY A 169 11.42 -7.80 14.74
N LEU A 170 10.12 -7.96 14.50
CA LEU A 170 9.09 -7.31 15.33
C LEU A 170 9.20 -7.74 16.81
N ARG A 171 9.60 -8.98 17.10
CA ARG A 171 9.86 -9.44 18.47
C ARG A 171 11.08 -8.73 19.07
N GLU A 172 12.13 -8.52 18.27
CA GLU A 172 13.33 -7.76 18.67
C GLU A 172 12.99 -6.30 18.98
N GLU A 173 11.99 -5.72 18.29
CA GLU A 173 11.41 -4.41 18.60
C GLU A 173 10.39 -4.41 19.73
N ASN A 174 10.34 -5.48 20.53
CA ASN A 174 9.46 -5.67 21.68
C ASN A 174 7.95 -5.60 21.35
N VAL A 175 7.55 -5.88 20.11
CA VAL A 175 6.13 -6.00 19.77
C VAL A 175 5.58 -7.26 20.43
N ARG A 176 4.47 -7.10 21.15
CA ARG A 176 3.85 -8.21 21.92
C ARG A 176 3.45 -9.37 20.98
N PRO A 177 3.63 -10.65 21.38
CA PRO A 177 3.30 -11.79 20.53
C PRO A 177 1.87 -11.81 19.98
N GLN A 178 0.87 -11.41 20.79
CA GLN A 178 -0.53 -11.35 20.35
C GLN A 178 -0.73 -10.30 19.25
N ILE A 179 0.02 -9.20 19.30
CA ILE A 179 -0.02 -8.16 18.27
C ILE A 179 0.65 -8.66 17.00
N ILE A 180 1.79 -9.36 17.10
CA ILE A 180 2.46 -9.99 15.95
C ILE A 180 1.53 -11.02 15.28
N ALA A 181 0.83 -11.84 16.06
CA ALA A 181 -0.14 -12.79 15.52
C ALA A 181 -1.26 -12.08 14.74
N PHE A 182 -1.85 -11.03 15.32
CA PHE A 182 -2.85 -10.22 14.63
C PHE A 182 -2.31 -9.58 13.34
N MET A 183 -1.09 -9.04 13.39
CA MET A 183 -0.41 -8.45 12.23
C MET A 183 -0.18 -9.47 11.11
N GLU A 184 0.30 -10.67 11.45
CA GLU A 184 0.47 -11.77 10.48
C GLU A 184 -0.88 -12.16 9.86
N MET A 185 -1.93 -12.31 10.66
CA MET A 185 -3.28 -12.61 10.17
C MET A 185 -3.74 -11.57 9.14
N CYS A 186 -3.62 -10.27 9.47
CA CYS A 186 -3.98 -9.17 8.58
C CYS A 186 -3.18 -9.23 7.27
N LEU A 187 -1.88 -9.49 7.36
CA LEU A 187 -0.99 -9.59 6.21
C LEU A 187 -1.39 -10.76 5.29
N LEU A 188 -1.59 -11.95 5.83
CA LEU A 188 -2.00 -13.13 5.05
C LEU A 188 -3.34 -12.92 4.38
N ARG A 189 -4.33 -12.38 5.10
CA ARG A 189 -5.64 -12.01 4.53
C ARG A 189 -5.46 -11.05 3.35
N GLN A 190 -4.66 -9.99 3.50
CA GLN A 190 -4.43 -9.02 2.43
C GLN A 190 -3.86 -9.69 1.18
N TYR A 191 -2.84 -10.54 1.32
CA TYR A 191 -2.23 -11.21 0.17
C TYR A 191 -3.19 -12.19 -0.51
N ILE A 192 -4.01 -12.92 0.25
CA ILE A 192 -5.02 -13.81 -0.33
C ILE A 192 -6.03 -13.00 -1.15
N VAL A 193 -6.61 -11.95 -0.57
CA VAL A 193 -7.61 -11.12 -1.27
C VAL A 193 -7.01 -10.49 -2.52
N GLN A 194 -5.86 -9.83 -2.39
CA GLN A 194 -5.20 -9.15 -3.51
C GLN A 194 -4.78 -10.13 -4.61
N TYR A 195 -4.33 -11.33 -4.23
CA TYR A 195 -4.03 -12.37 -5.19
C TYR A 195 -5.29 -12.79 -5.95
N LEU A 196 -6.39 -13.10 -5.26
CA LEU A 196 -7.64 -13.52 -5.90
C LEU A 196 -8.22 -12.43 -6.80
N ASP A 197 -8.18 -11.17 -6.35
CA ASP A 197 -8.65 -10.00 -7.09
C ASP A 197 -7.93 -9.85 -8.43
N LYS A 198 -6.61 -10.03 -8.44
CA LYS A 198 -5.78 -9.91 -9.64
C LYS A 198 -5.86 -11.13 -10.57
N GLN A 199 -6.33 -12.28 -10.08
CA GLN A 199 -6.47 -13.51 -10.87
C GLN A 199 -7.84 -13.63 -11.55
N ASP A 200 -8.81 -12.78 -11.20
CA ASP A 200 -10.16 -12.85 -11.73
C ASP A 200 -10.80 -11.46 -11.83
N ALA A 201 -11.06 -11.01 -13.05
CA ALA A 201 -11.84 -9.79 -13.26
C ALA A 201 -13.25 -9.87 -12.64
N THR A 202 -13.82 -11.08 -12.47
CA THR A 202 -15.11 -11.29 -11.80
C THR A 202 -15.00 -11.09 -10.29
N VAL A 203 -13.91 -11.57 -9.67
CA VAL A 203 -13.65 -11.29 -8.25
C VAL A 203 -13.42 -9.80 -8.08
N ALA A 204 -12.61 -9.17 -8.94
CA ALA A 204 -12.46 -7.72 -8.96
C ALA A 204 -13.78 -6.97 -9.09
N LEU A 205 -14.70 -7.44 -9.95
CA LEU A 205 -16.03 -6.84 -10.11
C LEU A 205 -16.91 -7.06 -8.89
N LEU A 206 -16.86 -8.24 -8.24
CA LEU A 206 -17.59 -8.52 -7.01
C LEU A 206 -17.06 -7.70 -5.84
N THR A 207 -15.73 -7.57 -5.71
CA THR A 207 -15.05 -6.68 -4.77
C THR A 207 -15.42 -5.23 -5.01
N ALA A 208 -15.58 -4.81 -6.27
CA ALA A 208 -15.97 -3.44 -6.61
C ALA A 208 -17.47 -3.16 -6.42
N ASN A 209 -18.34 -4.15 -6.65
CA ASN A 209 -19.79 -4.00 -6.57
C ASN A 209 -20.34 -4.12 -5.15
N HIS A 210 -19.70 -4.93 -4.29
CA HIS A 210 -19.84 -4.71 -2.86
C HIS A 210 -19.22 -3.35 -2.57
N LYS A 211 -20.06 -2.33 -2.29
CA LYS A 211 -19.65 -0.96 -1.92
C LYS A 211 -18.71 -0.87 -0.70
N GLU A 212 -18.31 -2.01 -0.15
CA GLU A 212 -17.26 -2.19 0.82
C GLU A 212 -15.97 -2.49 0.04
N SER A 213 -15.18 -1.46 -0.27
CA SER A 213 -13.86 -1.64 -0.89
C SER A 213 -12.96 -2.48 0.04
N ILE A 214 -12.88 -3.79 -0.20
CA ILE A 214 -12.04 -4.73 0.56
C ILE A 214 -10.53 -4.47 0.29
N GLY A 215 -10.19 -3.71 -0.75
CA GLY A 215 -8.79 -3.41 -1.08
C GLY A 215 -8.25 -2.17 -0.36
N ILE A 216 -8.75 -0.98 -0.71
CA ILE A 216 -8.12 0.30 -0.33
C ILE A 216 -8.65 0.82 1.00
N ILE A 217 -9.97 0.74 1.23
CA ILE A 217 -10.56 1.15 2.51
C ILE A 217 -10.08 0.19 3.60
N ASP A 218 -10.06 -1.11 3.33
CA ASP A 218 -9.53 -2.11 4.25
C ASP A 218 -8.03 -1.94 4.49
N THR A 219 -7.20 -1.61 3.49
CA THR A 219 -5.79 -1.30 3.73
C THR A 219 -5.62 -0.04 4.57
N ALA A 220 -6.36 1.03 4.30
CA ALA A 220 -6.28 2.26 5.08
C ALA A 220 -6.84 2.10 6.52
N VAL A 221 -7.92 1.33 6.69
CA VAL A 221 -8.54 1.01 7.99
C VAL A 221 -7.67 0.04 8.77
N ASN A 222 -7.12 -0.99 8.11
CA ASN A 222 -6.12 -1.88 8.70
C ASN A 222 -4.89 -1.08 9.10
N MET A 223 -4.37 -0.22 8.23
CA MET A 223 -3.21 0.61 8.54
C MET A 223 -3.50 1.60 9.66
N THR A 224 -4.67 2.23 9.72
CA THR A 224 -5.05 3.11 10.83
C THR A 224 -5.14 2.32 12.13
N SER A 225 -5.75 1.13 12.10
CA SER A 225 -5.87 0.26 13.27
C SER A 225 -4.52 -0.28 13.71
N LEU A 226 -3.67 -0.69 12.77
CA LEU A 226 -2.31 -1.16 12.98
C LEU A 226 -1.41 -0.03 13.50
N MET A 227 -1.52 1.18 12.97
CA MET A 227 -0.77 2.34 13.46
C MET A 227 -1.20 2.70 14.88
N ASN A 228 -2.50 2.63 15.19
CA ASN A 228 -2.96 2.78 16.56
C ASN A 228 -2.37 1.71 17.47
N ILE A 229 -2.43 0.43 17.08
CA ILE A 229 -1.86 -0.68 17.84
C ILE A 229 -0.34 -0.53 18.05
N LEU A 230 0.39 -0.17 16.99
CA LEU A 230 1.84 0.05 17.03
C LEU A 230 2.25 1.31 17.79
N SER A 231 1.33 2.29 17.92
CA SER A 231 1.55 3.54 18.66
C SER A 231 1.10 3.47 20.12
N MET A 232 0.28 2.49 20.52
CA MET A 232 -0.20 2.35 21.91
C MET A 232 0.91 2.04 22.91
N ASP A 233 2.07 1.58 22.45
CA ASP A 233 3.26 1.40 23.29
C ASP A 233 4.02 2.72 23.58
N LEU A 234 3.58 3.86 23.02
CA LEU A 234 4.15 5.17 23.33
C LEU A 234 3.36 5.91 24.43
N PRO A 235 3.97 6.20 25.58
CA PRO A 235 3.29 6.81 26.73
C PRO A 235 2.87 8.30 26.54
N SER A 236 2.88 8.86 25.33
CA SER A 236 2.75 10.30 25.11
C SER A 236 1.95 10.77 23.89
N SER A 237 1.02 9.99 23.33
CA SER A 237 0.22 10.45 22.18
C SER A 237 -1.25 10.75 22.53
N PRO A 238 -1.58 11.96 23.02
CA PRO A 238 -2.96 12.45 23.08
C PRO A 238 -3.54 12.80 21.69
N LEU A 239 -2.92 12.35 20.59
CA LEU A 239 -3.27 12.68 19.20
C LEU A 239 -3.84 11.49 18.40
N SER A 240 -3.92 10.29 18.99
CA SER A 240 -4.51 9.10 18.36
C SER A 240 -6.00 9.28 17.99
N SER A 241 -6.75 10.13 18.69
CA SER A 241 -8.16 10.43 18.32
C SER A 241 -8.31 11.36 17.11
N ARG A 242 -7.31 12.20 16.81
CA ARG A 242 -7.30 13.03 15.58
C ARG A 242 -6.85 12.25 14.34
N SER A 243 -6.32 11.05 14.55
CA SER A 243 -5.60 10.32 13.53
C SER A 243 -6.54 9.63 12.54
N ALA A 244 -7.61 8.97 13.00
CA ALA A 244 -8.57 8.30 12.12
C ALA A 244 -9.27 9.24 11.12
N SER A 245 -9.53 10.50 11.48
CA SER A 245 -10.10 11.49 10.56
C SER A 245 -9.05 12.15 9.65
N SER A 246 -7.78 12.18 10.05
CA SER A 246 -6.68 12.74 9.25
C SER A 246 -6.20 11.83 8.10
N GLY A 247 -6.48 10.52 8.17
CA GLY A 247 -6.14 9.59 7.08
C GLY A 247 -6.78 10.00 5.74
N LEU A 248 -8.02 10.51 5.77
CA LEU A 248 -8.71 11.04 4.59
C LEU A 248 -8.06 12.32 4.02
N HIS A 249 -7.37 13.11 4.85
CA HIS A 249 -6.64 14.30 4.41
C HIS A 249 -5.22 13.99 3.95
N PHE A 250 -4.61 12.93 4.47
CA PHE A 250 -3.22 12.57 4.17
C PHE A 250 -3.08 11.71 2.91
N VAL A 251 -4.06 10.84 2.63
CA VAL A 251 -4.06 10.01 1.42
C VAL A 251 -3.85 10.84 0.13
N PRO A 252 -4.50 12.01 -0.06
CA PRO A 252 -4.25 12.87 -1.23
C PRO A 252 -2.83 13.44 -1.36
N THR A 253 -2.08 13.57 -0.27
CA THR A 253 -0.74 14.15 -0.26
C THR A 253 0.36 13.11 -0.45
N MET A 254 0.03 11.83 -0.32
CA MET A 254 0.95 10.73 -0.53
C MET A 254 1.37 10.65 -2.00
N ASP A 255 2.66 10.43 -2.23
CA ASP A 255 3.16 10.24 -3.59
C ASP A 255 2.46 9.05 -4.23
N ALA A 256 2.35 7.90 -3.57
CA ALA A 256 1.60 6.73 -4.07
C ALA A 256 0.21 7.06 -4.65
N TYR A 257 -0.59 7.85 -3.92
CA TYR A 257 -1.92 8.25 -4.36
C TYR A 257 -1.85 9.20 -5.56
N ARG A 258 -0.99 10.22 -5.49
CA ARG A 258 -0.79 11.19 -6.58
C ARG A 258 -0.27 10.50 -7.85
N GLU A 259 0.58 9.49 -7.70
CA GLU A 259 1.11 8.69 -8.80
C GLU A 259 0.01 7.86 -9.46
N ARG A 260 -0.87 7.25 -8.66
CA ARG A 260 -2.04 6.52 -9.19
C ARG A 260 -3.02 7.44 -9.93
N VAL A 261 -3.32 8.61 -9.38
CA VAL A 261 -4.25 9.57 -10.01
C VAL A 261 -3.67 10.18 -11.28
N LYS A 262 -2.36 10.48 -11.30
CA LYS A 262 -1.72 11.13 -12.44
C LYS A 262 -1.13 10.16 -13.45
N HIS A 263 -0.98 8.89 -13.10
CA HIS A 263 -0.23 7.89 -13.86
C HIS A 263 1.23 8.29 -14.12
N ILE A 264 1.87 8.96 -13.15
CA ILE A 264 3.28 9.39 -13.22
C ILE A 264 3.96 8.97 -11.94
N ARG A 265 5.15 8.36 -11.99
CA ARG A 265 5.96 8.10 -10.78
C ARG A 265 6.77 9.34 -10.39
N PHE A 266 6.76 9.71 -9.11
CA PHE A 266 7.62 10.73 -8.56
C PHE A 266 9.00 10.14 -8.25
N PRO A 267 10.10 10.74 -8.72
CA PRO A 267 11.43 10.27 -8.40
C PRO A 267 11.73 10.48 -6.91
N MET A 268 12.33 9.46 -6.28
CA MET A 268 12.89 9.63 -4.93
C MET A 268 14.05 10.62 -4.96
N SER A 269 14.12 11.52 -3.99
CA SER A 269 15.32 12.32 -3.76
C SER A 269 16.51 11.42 -3.42
N GLY A 270 17.74 11.86 -3.69
CA GLY A 270 18.93 11.07 -3.40
C GLY A 270 19.09 10.70 -1.92
N SER A 271 18.64 11.56 -0.99
CA SER A 271 18.63 11.26 0.44
C SER A 271 17.60 10.21 0.82
N LEU A 272 16.38 10.29 0.27
CA LEU A 272 15.33 9.31 0.50
C LEU A 272 15.70 7.95 -0.08
N ARG A 273 16.31 7.92 -1.28
CA ARG A 273 16.79 6.68 -1.88
C ARG A 273 17.83 5.98 -1.01
N ARG A 274 18.84 6.70 -0.51
CA ARG A 274 19.83 6.13 0.44
C ARG A 274 19.18 5.59 1.71
N MET A 275 18.15 6.27 2.21
CA MET A 275 17.39 5.81 3.37
C MET A 275 16.57 4.56 3.07
N VAL A 276 15.97 4.45 1.89
CA VAL A 276 15.29 3.23 1.45
C VAL A 276 16.29 2.09 1.28
N ASP A 277 17.43 2.35 0.63
CA ASP A 277 18.46 1.35 0.38
C ASP A 277 19.08 0.81 1.68
N SER A 278 19.03 1.56 2.80
CA SER A 278 19.48 1.04 4.10
C SER A 278 18.56 -0.04 4.71
N TYR A 279 17.39 -0.29 4.11
CA TYR A 279 16.50 -1.41 4.47
C TYR A 279 16.72 -2.65 3.61
N ALA A 280 17.60 -2.57 2.60
CA ALA A 280 17.91 -3.72 1.77
C ALA A 280 18.97 -4.60 2.44
N LYS A 281 18.69 -5.90 2.52
CA LYS A 281 19.74 -6.91 2.74
C LYS A 281 20.55 -7.05 1.46
N LEU A 282 21.83 -6.69 1.54
CA LEU A 282 22.82 -6.94 0.49
C LEU A 282 23.10 -8.45 0.35
#